data_AF-A0A7G8GTG8-F1
#
_entry.id   AF-A0A7G8GTG8-F1
#
_cell.length_a   1.000
_cell.length_b   1.000
_cell.length_c   1.000
_cell.angle_alpha   90.00
_cell.angle_beta   90.00
_cell.angle_gamma   90.00
#
_symmetry.space_group_name_H-M   'P 1'
#
loop_
_entity.id
_entity.type
_entity.pdbx_description
1 polymer ?
#
loop_
_entity_poly.entity_id
_entity_poly.type
_entity_poly.pdbx_seq_one_letter_code
_entity_poly.pdbx_strand_id
1 'polypeptide(L)'
;MPTRFWEMAAGCLNFIGFQKRASIEKLLEKVPPFLVVALIVVVMYLPMSLAAASTVAVVALSSILIASLKKQTAAFKVFTNPKVVYVGLISYSLYLWHWGVLSISRWTIGIHWWSVPFQVAVMLCMAVTSYRWIETPLRKGNWHGKRWKTLVLGGGVLVTLSGGLVVLGKQLKGSFYLGDKSDESKFMRLTGDNCPVGREFKLEMVEDCILKSNNGRRLLVIGDSQSRHLRPLLEMLNEVDGFDILFYKSSGTNFPSLTETRRTNNKSPDDFRKHYKKTLDHFDYYFAQLEKGDIMILSSRYELRWGKRPIPQQQRDMSFHTTMQITKS
;
A
#
# COMPACT_ATOMS: atom_id res chain seq x y z
N MET A 1 -5.66 4.00 -11.03
CA MET A 1 -5.46 4.74 -12.29
C MET A 1 -6.42 5.91 -12.57
N PRO A 2 -7.56 6.16 -11.87
CA PRO A 2 -8.44 7.28 -12.25
C PRO A 2 -7.82 8.67 -12.01
N THR A 3 -6.93 8.83 -11.04
CA THR A 3 -6.36 10.13 -10.63
C THR A 3 -5.26 10.70 -11.53
N ARG A 4 -4.76 9.94 -12.52
CA ARG A 4 -3.67 10.38 -13.43
C ARG A 4 -4.09 10.50 -14.89
N PHE A 5 -5.33 10.15 -15.21
CA PHE A 5 -5.83 10.18 -16.59
C PHE A 5 -5.82 11.60 -17.20
N TRP A 6 -6.08 12.61 -16.37
CA TRP A 6 -6.11 14.02 -16.79
C TRP A 6 -4.74 14.54 -17.25
N GLU A 7 -3.63 13.98 -16.75
CA GLU A 7 -2.27 14.36 -17.17
C GLU A 7 -2.02 13.99 -18.64
N MET A 8 -2.48 12.81 -19.06
CA MET A 8 -2.43 12.37 -20.45
C MET A 8 -3.38 13.19 -21.34
N ALA A 9 -4.59 13.48 -20.84
CA ALA A 9 -5.55 14.31 -21.56
C ALA A 9 -5.01 15.73 -21.81
N ALA A 10 -4.30 16.33 -20.84
CA ALA A 10 -3.63 17.62 -21.01
C ALA A 10 -2.59 17.59 -22.14
N GLY A 11 -1.81 16.52 -22.26
CA GLY A 11 -0.87 16.32 -23.38
C GLY A 11 -1.57 16.24 -24.74
N CYS A 12 -2.68 15.50 -24.84
CA CYS A 12 -3.47 15.42 -26.08
C CYS A 12 -4.10 16.76 -26.45
N LEU A 13 -4.63 17.50 -25.47
CA LEU A 13 -5.18 18.84 -25.68
C LEU A 13 -4.12 19.82 -26.16
N ASN A 14 -2.91 19.74 -25.61
CA ASN A 14 -1.78 20.56 -26.05
C ASN A 14 -1.48 20.29 -27.54
N PHE A 15 -1.38 19.02 -27.93
CA PHE A 15 -1.14 18.63 -29.34
C PHE A 15 -2.23 19.15 -30.30
N ILE A 16 -3.52 19.04 -29.92
CA ILE A 16 -4.63 19.57 -30.74
C ILE A 16 -4.60 21.10 -30.79
N GLY A 17 -4.25 21.76 -29.68
CA GLY A 17 -4.08 23.21 -29.59
C GLY A 17 -2.99 23.72 -30.54
N PHE A 18 -1.86 23.02 -30.59
CA PHE A 18 -0.78 23.25 -31.56
C PHE A 18 -1.26 23.16 -33.01
N GLN A 19 -2.11 22.19 -33.33
CA GLN A 19 -2.60 22.01 -34.69
C GLN A 19 -3.62 23.07 -35.13
N LYS A 20 -4.35 23.69 -34.18
CA LYS A 20 -5.50 24.57 -34.50
C LYS A 20 -5.30 26.06 -34.21
N ARG A 21 -4.32 26.49 -33.39
CA ARG A 21 -4.18 27.91 -33.01
C ARG A 21 -2.72 28.40 -32.97
N ALA A 22 -2.22 28.89 -34.10
CA ALA A 22 -0.92 29.57 -34.23
C ALA A 22 -0.76 30.84 -33.35
N SER A 23 -1.86 31.39 -32.81
CA SER A 23 -1.82 32.58 -31.97
C SER A 23 -1.37 32.31 -30.52
N ILE A 24 -1.57 31.08 -30.02
CA ILE A 24 -1.12 30.67 -28.68
C ILE A 24 0.40 30.44 -28.68
N GLU A 25 0.93 29.93 -29.78
CA GLU A 25 2.37 29.79 -30.00
C GLU A 25 3.07 31.14 -29.80
N LYS A 26 2.64 32.19 -30.51
CA LYS A 26 3.25 33.54 -30.42
C LYS A 26 3.30 34.13 -28.99
N LEU A 27 2.36 33.78 -28.12
CA LEU A 27 2.35 34.25 -26.72
C LEU A 27 3.29 33.43 -25.85
N LEU A 28 3.31 32.10 -26.00
CA LEU A 28 4.19 31.20 -25.23
C LEU A 28 5.63 31.20 -25.73
N GLU A 29 5.88 31.65 -26.96
CA GLU A 29 7.20 31.84 -27.54
C GLU A 29 8.07 32.85 -26.79
N LYS A 30 7.45 33.76 -26.02
CA LYS A 30 8.16 34.78 -25.22
C LYS A 30 8.69 34.23 -23.90
N VAL A 31 8.28 33.02 -23.49
CA VAL A 31 8.67 32.45 -22.20
C VAL A 31 10.02 31.73 -22.34
N PRO A 32 11.07 32.13 -21.60
CA PRO A 32 12.36 31.46 -21.67
C PRO A 32 12.26 30.03 -21.09
N PRO A 33 12.61 28.98 -21.85
CA PRO A 33 12.43 27.59 -21.42
C PRO A 33 13.25 27.22 -20.17
N PHE A 34 14.39 27.87 -19.94
CA PHE A 34 15.19 27.67 -18.71
C PHE A 34 14.47 28.17 -17.45
N LEU A 35 13.68 29.24 -17.55
CA LEU A 35 12.87 29.73 -16.44
C LEU A 35 11.78 28.72 -16.07
N VAL A 36 11.15 28.11 -17.08
CA VAL A 36 10.14 27.06 -16.86
C VAL A 36 10.76 25.83 -16.20
N VAL A 37 11.95 25.41 -16.62
CA VAL A 37 12.68 24.31 -15.97
C VAL A 37 13.03 24.65 -14.51
N ALA A 38 13.51 25.86 -14.24
CA ALA A 38 13.80 26.31 -12.88
C ALA A 38 12.53 26.30 -12.00
N LEU A 39 11.39 26.75 -12.53
CA LEU A 39 10.11 26.68 -11.82
C LEU A 39 9.67 25.25 -11.51
N ILE A 40 9.86 24.31 -12.45
CA ILE A 40 9.58 22.88 -12.20
C ILE A 40 10.44 22.37 -11.04
N VAL A 41 11.73 22.69 -11.03
CA VAL A 41 12.65 22.29 -9.95
C VAL A 41 12.20 22.89 -8.61
N VAL A 42 11.81 24.17 -8.57
CA VAL A 42 11.30 24.81 -7.34
C VAL A 42 10.05 24.12 -6.81
N VAL A 43 9.10 23.77 -7.70
CA VAL A 43 7.86 23.08 -7.34
C VAL A 43 8.14 21.69 -6.74
N MET A 44 9.24 21.03 -7.11
CA MET A 44 9.64 19.74 -6.53
C MET A 44 10.10 19.82 -5.07
N TYR A 45 10.51 20.99 -4.59
CA TYR A 45 10.90 21.21 -3.19
C TYR A 45 9.74 21.69 -2.30
N LEU A 46 8.51 21.77 -2.83
CA LEU A 46 7.35 22.19 -2.05
C LEU A 46 6.94 21.12 -1.02
N PRO A 47 6.40 21.54 0.15
CA PRO A 47 6.00 20.62 1.20
C PRO A 47 4.83 19.71 0.79
N MET A 48 4.77 18.51 1.38
CA MET A 48 3.79 17.48 1.05
C MET A 48 2.32 17.92 1.27
N SER A 49 2.08 18.97 2.05
CA SER A 49 0.77 19.59 2.23
C SER A 49 0.18 20.17 0.94
N LEU A 50 1.02 20.55 -0.02
CA LEU A 50 0.63 21.14 -1.30
C LEU A 50 0.74 20.15 -2.47
N ALA A 51 0.88 18.85 -2.21
CA ALA A 51 1.12 17.85 -3.24
C ALA A 51 0.14 17.91 -4.42
N ALA A 52 -1.16 18.16 -4.16
CA ALA A 52 -2.16 18.30 -5.21
C ALA A 52 -1.88 19.53 -6.11
N ALA A 53 -1.60 20.69 -5.52
CA ALA A 53 -1.26 21.90 -6.26
C ALA A 53 0.05 21.74 -7.06
N SER A 54 1.06 21.09 -6.46
CA SER A 54 2.33 20.80 -7.14
C SER A 54 2.14 19.93 -8.37
N THR A 55 1.28 18.91 -8.32
CA THR A 55 1.01 18.06 -9.50
C THR A 55 0.37 18.84 -10.65
N VAL A 56 -0.62 19.69 -10.36
CA VAL A 56 -1.25 20.56 -11.36
C VAL A 56 -0.25 21.56 -11.95
N ALA A 57 0.56 22.18 -11.10
CA ALA A 57 1.61 23.10 -11.51
C ALA A 57 2.65 22.43 -12.42
N VAL A 58 3.13 21.23 -12.07
CA VAL A 58 4.10 20.50 -12.89
C VAL A 58 3.52 20.13 -14.27
N VAL A 59 2.27 19.69 -14.35
CA VAL A 59 1.62 19.34 -15.63
C VAL A 59 1.44 20.58 -16.51
N ALA A 60 1.02 21.70 -15.93
CA ALA A 60 0.90 22.97 -16.63
C ALA A 60 2.26 23.48 -17.13
N LEU A 61 3.27 23.51 -16.25
CA LEU A 61 4.64 23.92 -16.59
C LEU A 61 5.28 23.01 -17.65
N SER A 62 5.04 21.69 -17.57
CA SER A 62 5.51 20.74 -18.59
C SER A 62 4.85 21.01 -19.94
N SER A 63 3.56 21.33 -19.95
CA SER A 63 2.82 21.68 -21.17
C SER A 63 3.36 22.98 -21.80
N ILE A 64 3.66 23.98 -20.96
CA ILE A 64 4.28 25.26 -21.37
C ILE A 64 5.71 25.02 -21.89
N LEU A 65 6.50 24.18 -21.21
CA LEU A 65 7.87 23.86 -21.63
C LEU A 65 7.89 23.22 -23.02
N ILE A 66 7.02 22.22 -23.25
CA ILE A 66 6.84 21.58 -24.56
C ILE A 66 6.45 22.62 -25.61
N ALA A 67 5.59 23.57 -25.23
CA ALA A 67 5.11 24.60 -26.12
C ALA A 67 6.15 25.68 -26.50
N SER A 68 7.06 26.00 -25.59
CA SER A 68 8.08 27.04 -25.79
C SER A 68 9.37 26.52 -26.46
N LEU A 69 9.46 25.22 -26.77
CA LEU A 69 10.63 24.58 -27.37
C LEU A 69 10.75 24.87 -28.89
N LYS A 70 11.60 25.83 -29.28
CA LYS A 70 11.90 26.13 -30.71
C LYS A 70 13.17 25.48 -31.22
N LYS A 71 13.17 25.03 -32.49
CA LYS A 71 14.31 24.43 -33.21
C LYS A 71 15.66 25.18 -33.11
N GLN A 72 15.66 26.49 -32.82
CA GLN A 72 16.87 27.32 -32.72
C GLN A 72 17.32 27.67 -31.29
N THR A 73 16.56 27.30 -30.26
CA THR A 73 16.93 27.61 -28.87
C THR A 73 17.96 26.63 -28.30
N ALA A 74 18.82 27.10 -27.40
CA ALA A 74 19.79 26.24 -26.70
C ALA A 74 19.11 25.11 -25.92
N ALA A 75 17.96 25.40 -25.28
CA ALA A 75 17.14 24.39 -24.62
C ALA A 75 16.70 23.29 -25.58
N PHE A 76 16.26 23.64 -26.80
CA PHE A 76 15.90 22.64 -27.81
C PHE A 76 17.08 21.76 -28.21
N LYS A 77 18.30 22.31 -28.37
CA LYS A 77 19.50 21.51 -28.64
C LYS A 77 19.81 20.52 -27.49
N VAL A 78 19.60 20.93 -26.25
CA VAL A 78 19.80 20.07 -25.07
C VAL A 78 18.73 18.97 -25.00
N PHE A 79 17.45 19.33 -25.08
CA PHE A 79 16.33 18.38 -24.96
C PHE A 79 16.20 17.44 -26.17
N THR A 80 16.64 17.86 -27.35
CA THR A 80 16.65 17.03 -28.57
C THR A 80 17.94 16.23 -28.71
N ASN A 81 18.90 16.37 -27.79
CA ASN A 81 20.11 15.57 -27.81
C ASN A 81 19.74 14.07 -27.71
N PRO A 82 20.27 13.19 -28.58
CA PRO A 82 19.94 11.77 -28.57
C PRO A 82 20.14 11.11 -27.21
N LYS A 83 21.11 11.58 -26.41
CA LYS A 83 21.35 11.05 -25.05
C LYS A 83 20.20 11.37 -24.09
N VAL A 84 19.69 12.60 -24.11
CA VAL A 84 18.59 13.05 -23.24
C VAL A 84 17.29 12.37 -23.64
N VAL A 85 17.03 12.30 -24.94
CA VAL A 85 15.87 11.56 -25.48
C VAL A 85 15.95 10.08 -25.10
N TYR A 86 17.15 9.48 -25.14
CA TYR A 86 17.34 8.09 -24.73
C TYR A 86 16.99 7.85 -23.26
N VAL A 87 17.36 8.75 -22.35
CA VAL A 87 16.96 8.69 -20.94
C VAL A 87 15.43 8.73 -20.80
N GLY A 88 14.76 9.59 -21.57
CA GLY A 88 13.30 9.63 -21.64
C GLY A 88 12.69 8.32 -22.14
N LEU A 89 13.31 7.69 -23.15
CA LEU A 89 12.84 6.42 -23.71
C LEU A 89 12.96 5.26 -22.73
N ILE A 90 14.02 5.19 -21.93
CA ILE A 90 14.20 4.15 -20.91
C ILE A 90 13.43 4.42 -19.62
N SER A 91 12.85 5.60 -19.44
CA SER A 91 12.22 6.03 -18.18
C SER A 91 11.11 5.09 -17.71
N TYR A 92 10.33 4.53 -18.64
CA TYR A 92 9.29 3.55 -18.33
C TYR A 92 9.88 2.24 -17.80
N SER A 93 10.86 1.68 -18.51
CA SER A 93 11.58 0.49 -18.06
C SER A 93 12.26 0.73 -16.70
N LEU A 94 12.86 1.90 -16.48
CA LEU A 94 13.47 2.27 -15.20
C LEU A 94 12.42 2.33 -14.07
N TYR A 95 11.25 2.91 -14.34
CA TYR A 95 10.14 2.93 -13.38
C TYR A 95 9.67 1.52 -12.99
N LEU A 96 9.76 0.54 -13.89
CA LEU A 96 9.38 -0.84 -13.56
C LEU A 96 10.39 -1.50 -12.61
N TRP A 97 11.69 -1.34 -12.89
CA TRP A 97 12.74 -2.08 -12.18
C TRP A 97 13.24 -1.41 -10.90
N HIS A 98 13.17 -0.08 -10.80
CA HIS A 98 13.76 0.65 -9.65
C HIS A 98 13.22 0.16 -8.30
N TRP A 99 11.90 -0.04 -8.17
CA TRP A 99 11.30 -0.49 -6.92
C TRP A 99 11.74 -1.90 -6.53
N GLY A 100 11.86 -2.80 -7.51
CA GLY A 100 12.33 -4.17 -7.29
C GLY A 100 13.76 -4.20 -6.76
N VAL A 101 14.66 -3.47 -7.42
CA VAL A 101 16.07 -3.37 -7.00
C VAL A 101 16.20 -2.72 -5.62
N LEU A 102 15.51 -1.61 -5.38
CA LEU A 102 15.55 -0.92 -4.08
C LEU A 102 14.96 -1.77 -2.95
N SER A 103 13.87 -2.51 -3.22
CA SER A 103 13.28 -3.42 -2.25
C SER A 103 14.26 -4.54 -1.91
N ILE A 104 14.79 -5.25 -2.90
CA ILE A 104 15.75 -6.34 -2.66
C ILE A 104 16.97 -5.82 -1.91
N SER A 105 17.54 -4.69 -2.34
CA SER A 105 18.73 -4.15 -1.69
C SER A 105 18.48 -3.73 -0.25
N ARG A 106 17.29 -3.20 0.07
CA ARG A 106 16.92 -2.84 1.45
C ARG A 106 16.87 -4.07 2.36
N TRP A 107 16.48 -5.22 1.83
CA TRP A 107 16.39 -6.47 2.59
C TRP A 107 17.72 -7.23 2.69
N THR A 108 18.65 -7.06 1.74
CA THR A 108 19.91 -7.82 1.72
C THR A 108 21.11 -7.05 2.28
N ILE A 109 21.45 -5.91 1.68
CA ILE A 109 22.70 -5.17 1.95
C ILE A 109 22.42 -3.84 2.69
N GLY A 110 21.15 -3.42 2.76
CA GLY A 110 20.77 -2.09 3.19
C GLY A 110 21.04 -1.03 2.12
N ILE A 111 20.70 0.23 2.40
CA ILE A 111 20.98 1.38 1.52
C ILE A 111 22.05 2.24 2.21
N HIS A 112 23.31 2.00 1.85
CA HIS A 112 24.47 2.76 2.32
C HIS A 112 25.07 3.59 1.18
N TRP A 113 25.79 4.68 1.50
CA TRP A 113 26.34 5.59 0.49
C TRP A 113 27.22 4.87 -0.55
N TRP A 114 27.96 3.84 -0.11
CA TRP A 114 28.83 3.04 -0.99
C TRP A 114 28.07 2.07 -1.90
N SER A 115 26.87 1.66 -1.49
CA SER A 115 26.01 0.73 -2.26
C SER A 115 25.14 1.43 -3.31
N VAL A 116 24.87 2.73 -3.15
CA VAL A 116 24.08 3.54 -4.08
C VAL A 116 24.58 3.47 -5.53
N PRO A 117 25.87 3.68 -5.85
CA PRO A 117 26.33 3.62 -7.24
C PRO A 117 26.12 2.23 -7.86
N PHE A 118 26.28 1.16 -7.08
CA PHE A 118 26.03 -0.20 -7.53
C PHE A 118 24.53 -0.43 -7.81
N GLN A 119 23.65 0.00 -6.90
CA GLN A 119 22.20 -0.09 -7.09
C GLN A 119 21.75 0.68 -8.34
N VAL A 120 22.27 1.89 -8.55
CA VAL A 120 21.97 2.70 -9.73
C VAL A 120 22.45 2.01 -11.00
N ALA A 121 23.65 1.43 -10.99
CA ALA A 121 24.16 0.66 -12.12
C ALA A 121 23.26 -0.54 -12.43
N VAL A 122 22.84 -1.31 -11.43
CA VAL A 122 21.92 -2.45 -11.61
C VAL A 122 20.56 -1.99 -12.15
N MET A 123 19.97 -0.92 -11.60
CA MET A 123 18.71 -0.34 -12.08
C MET A 123 18.81 0.08 -13.54
N LEU A 124 19.87 0.78 -13.93
CA LEU A 124 20.10 1.22 -15.31
C LEU A 124 20.34 0.05 -16.25
N CYS A 125 21.15 -0.93 -15.84
CA CYS A 125 21.38 -2.15 -16.61
C CYS A 125 20.07 -2.90 -16.88
N MET A 126 19.26 -3.15 -15.85
CA MET A 126 17.95 -3.79 -16.00
C MET A 126 17.02 -2.97 -16.89
N ALA A 127 16.98 -1.65 -16.71
CA ALA A 127 16.16 -0.76 -17.53
C ALA A 127 16.56 -0.78 -19.02
N VAL A 128 17.85 -0.70 -19.33
CA VAL A 128 18.37 -0.73 -20.71
C VAL A 128 18.13 -2.08 -21.36
N THR A 129 18.38 -3.16 -20.63
CA THR A 129 18.16 -4.53 -21.12
C THR A 129 16.67 -4.78 -21.41
N SER A 130 15.80 -4.39 -20.49
CA SER A 130 14.34 -4.45 -20.66
C SER A 130 13.88 -3.60 -21.84
N TYR A 131 14.38 -2.36 -21.94
CA TYR A 131 14.03 -1.47 -23.03
C TYR A 131 14.45 -2.03 -24.40
N ARG A 132 15.66 -2.59 -24.52
CA ARG A 132 16.20 -3.06 -25.80
C ARG A 132 15.62 -4.41 -26.24
N TRP A 133 15.40 -5.34 -25.33
CA TRP A 133 14.98 -6.72 -25.66
C TRP A 133 13.49 -6.99 -25.48
N ILE A 134 12.78 -6.23 -24.64
CA ILE A 134 11.35 -6.42 -24.40
C ILE A 134 10.58 -5.27 -25.06
N GLU A 135 10.89 -4.03 -24.66
CA GLU A 135 10.08 -2.87 -25.05
C GLU A 135 10.23 -2.48 -26.52
N THR A 136 11.48 -2.42 -27.03
CA THR A 136 11.78 -2.04 -28.42
C THR A 136 11.16 -2.98 -29.47
N PRO A 137 11.29 -4.32 -29.38
CA PRO A 137 10.66 -5.21 -30.35
C PRO A 137 9.13 -5.21 -30.26
N LEU A 138 8.56 -5.03 -29.07
CA LEU A 138 7.11 -4.88 -28.91
C LEU A 138 6.60 -3.56 -29.52
N ARG A 139 7.35 -2.47 -29.36
CA ARG A 139 6.97 -1.14 -29.85
C ARG A 139 7.16 -0.96 -31.36
N LYS A 140 8.23 -1.52 -31.93
CA LYS A 140 8.53 -1.44 -33.37
C LYS A 140 8.01 -2.63 -34.17
N GLY A 141 7.49 -3.65 -33.48
CA GLY A 141 6.87 -4.79 -34.14
C GLY A 141 5.68 -4.33 -34.96
N ASN A 142 5.60 -4.80 -36.21
CA ASN A 142 4.47 -4.50 -37.06
C ASN A 142 3.27 -5.41 -36.68
N TRP A 143 2.56 -5.07 -35.62
CA TRP A 143 1.44 -5.88 -35.06
C TRP A 143 0.15 -5.76 -35.90
N HIS A 144 0.25 -5.17 -37.10
CA HIS A 144 -0.85 -4.78 -37.99
C HIS A 144 -1.41 -5.89 -38.88
N GLY A 145 -1.02 -7.15 -38.70
CA GLY A 145 -1.56 -8.28 -39.47
C GLY A 145 -3.02 -8.60 -39.12
N LYS A 146 -3.23 -9.50 -38.15
CA LYS A 146 -4.57 -9.86 -37.64
C LYS A 146 -4.56 -9.72 -36.13
N ARG A 147 -5.18 -8.64 -35.60
CA ARG A 147 -5.22 -8.28 -34.17
C ARG A 147 -5.52 -9.48 -33.25
N TRP A 148 -6.38 -10.40 -33.68
CA TRP A 148 -6.71 -11.62 -32.95
C TRP A 148 -5.52 -12.58 -32.77
N LYS A 149 -4.73 -12.84 -33.81
CA LYS A 149 -3.57 -13.77 -33.72
C LYS A 149 -2.55 -13.25 -32.71
N THR A 150 -2.37 -11.94 -32.69
CA THR A 150 -1.49 -11.25 -31.77
C THR A 150 -1.98 -11.31 -30.32
N LEU A 151 -3.29 -11.16 -30.10
CA LEU A 151 -3.91 -11.33 -28.78
C LEU A 151 -3.82 -12.78 -28.29
N VAL A 152 -4.02 -13.77 -29.16
CA VAL A 152 -3.90 -15.20 -28.83
C VAL A 152 -2.44 -15.56 -28.51
N LEU A 153 -1.48 -15.06 -29.29
CA LEU A 153 -0.06 -15.30 -29.03
C LEU A 153 0.37 -14.65 -27.71
N GLY A 154 -0.02 -13.40 -27.47
CA GLY A 154 0.27 -12.68 -26.22
C GLY A 154 -0.39 -13.33 -25.01
N GLY A 155 -1.65 -13.75 -25.15
CA GLY A 155 -2.38 -14.51 -24.13
C GLY A 155 -1.72 -15.85 -23.84
N GLY A 156 -1.31 -16.58 -24.89
CA GLY A 156 -0.59 -17.85 -24.77
C GLY A 156 0.74 -17.70 -24.02
N VAL A 157 1.54 -16.69 -24.35
CA VAL A 157 2.79 -16.37 -23.66
C VAL A 157 2.56 -16.01 -22.20
N LEU A 158 1.52 -15.24 -21.88
CA LEU A 158 1.17 -14.90 -20.50
C LEU A 158 0.75 -16.13 -19.69
N VAL A 159 -0.07 -17.01 -20.27
CA VAL A 159 -0.52 -18.25 -19.62
C VAL A 159 0.65 -19.21 -19.42
N THR A 160 1.58 -19.34 -20.39
CA THR A 160 2.75 -20.21 -20.23
C THR A 160 3.76 -19.66 -19.24
N LEU A 161 4.03 -18.35 -19.22
CA LEU A 161 4.87 -17.71 -18.21
C LEU A 161 4.26 -17.82 -16.82
N SER A 162 2.96 -17.60 -16.70
CA SER A 162 2.24 -17.69 -15.42
C SER A 162 2.18 -19.14 -14.93
N GLY A 163 1.88 -20.09 -15.82
CA GLY A 163 1.92 -21.52 -15.52
C GLY A 163 3.32 -21.99 -15.13
N GLY A 164 4.35 -21.54 -15.86
CA GLY A 164 5.76 -21.80 -15.55
C GLY A 164 6.17 -21.23 -14.20
N LEU A 165 5.76 -20.00 -13.86
CA LEU A 165 5.97 -19.38 -12.56
C LEU A 165 5.27 -20.15 -11.43
N VAL A 166 4.07 -20.68 -11.66
CA VAL A 166 3.36 -21.50 -10.66
C VAL A 166 4.05 -22.85 -10.46
N VAL A 167 4.50 -23.50 -11.54
CA VAL A 167 5.23 -24.77 -11.47
C VAL A 167 6.58 -24.57 -10.78
N LEU A 168 7.35 -23.56 -11.19
CA LEU A 168 8.59 -23.15 -10.52
C LEU A 168 8.32 -22.78 -9.06
N GLY A 169 7.26 -22.02 -8.76
CA GLY A 169 6.90 -21.65 -7.40
C GLY A 169 6.56 -22.85 -6.51
N LYS A 170 5.99 -23.92 -7.08
CA LYS A 170 5.74 -25.19 -6.37
C LYS A 170 7.03 -25.99 -6.18
N GLN A 171 7.89 -26.08 -7.19
CA GLN A 171 9.14 -26.83 -7.12
C GLN A 171 10.19 -26.15 -6.24
N LEU A 172 10.22 -24.82 -6.26
CA LEU A 172 11.16 -23.98 -5.50
C LEU A 172 10.67 -23.69 -4.07
N LYS A 173 9.55 -24.28 -3.65
CA LYS A 173 8.92 -24.08 -2.33
C LYS A 173 9.74 -24.74 -1.21
N GLY A 174 10.96 -24.26 -0.98
CA GLY A 174 11.87 -24.74 0.06
C GLY A 174 13.35 -24.60 -0.24
N SER A 175 13.75 -24.33 -1.49
CA SER A 175 15.17 -24.29 -1.87
C SER A 175 15.80 -22.90 -1.87
N PHE A 176 15.01 -21.82 -1.99
CA PHE A 176 15.50 -20.43 -2.02
C PHE A 176 15.20 -19.63 -0.75
N TYR A 177 14.50 -20.23 0.21
CA TYR A 177 14.30 -19.63 1.52
C TYR A 177 15.44 -20.10 2.43
N LEU A 178 16.44 -19.24 2.63
CA LEU A 178 17.56 -19.44 3.55
C LEU A 178 17.17 -19.21 5.02
N GLY A 179 15.95 -18.75 5.29
CA GLY A 179 15.41 -18.70 6.63
C GLY A 179 14.94 -20.09 7.08
N ASP A 180 14.96 -20.33 8.38
CA ASP A 180 14.28 -21.51 8.92
C ASP A 180 12.78 -21.36 8.62
N LYS A 181 12.16 -22.37 7.99
CA LYS A 181 10.71 -22.39 7.86
C LYS A 181 10.20 -22.61 9.29
N SER A 182 10.02 -21.53 10.05
CA SER A 182 9.21 -21.62 11.25
C SER A 182 7.85 -22.12 10.78
N ASP A 183 7.58 -23.37 11.14
CA ASP A 183 6.33 -24.02 10.89
C ASP A 183 5.24 -23.10 11.41
N GLU A 184 4.50 -22.46 10.51
CA GLU A 184 3.28 -21.71 10.87
C GLU A 184 2.30 -22.61 11.64
N SER A 185 2.47 -23.94 11.50
CA SER A 185 1.80 -25.01 12.23
C SER A 185 2.22 -25.15 13.71
N LYS A 186 3.41 -24.69 14.13
CA LYS A 186 3.80 -24.64 15.56
C LYS A 186 3.05 -23.55 16.31
N PHE A 187 2.82 -22.42 15.62
CA PHE A 187 2.08 -21.27 16.13
C PHE A 187 0.56 -21.39 15.90
N MET A 188 0.08 -22.64 15.95
CA MET A 188 -1.27 -23.01 15.58
C MET A 188 -2.18 -23.27 16.80
N ARG A 189 -1.82 -22.82 18.01
CA ARG A 189 -2.67 -22.99 19.20
C ARG A 189 -3.79 -21.95 19.27
N LEU A 190 -3.52 -20.72 18.84
CA LEU A 190 -4.52 -19.64 18.72
C LEU A 190 -5.38 -19.75 17.44
N THR A 191 -5.52 -20.95 16.86
CA THR A 191 -6.06 -21.19 15.49
C THR A 191 -7.37 -21.93 15.49
N GLY A 192 -8.24 -21.62 16.45
CA GLY A 192 -9.64 -21.67 16.10
C GLY A 192 -9.91 -20.56 15.08
N ASP A 193 -10.25 -20.90 13.84
CA ASP A 193 -11.13 -20.06 13.00
C ASP A 193 -12.47 -19.72 13.71
N ASN A 194 -12.68 -20.29 14.89
CA ASN A 194 -13.74 -20.08 15.86
C ASN A 194 -13.52 -18.89 16.81
N CYS A 195 -12.33 -18.31 16.89
CA CYS A 195 -12.15 -17.13 17.74
C CYS A 195 -13.02 -15.97 17.25
N PRO A 196 -13.89 -15.41 18.11
CA PRO A 196 -15.16 -14.85 17.69
C PRO A 196 -14.97 -13.71 16.69
N VAL A 197 -15.18 -14.05 15.41
CA VAL A 197 -15.20 -13.09 14.31
C VAL A 197 -16.60 -12.51 14.22
N GLY A 198 -16.98 -11.59 15.10
CA GLY A 198 -18.26 -10.88 14.99
C GLY A 198 -19.50 -11.79 14.92
N ARG A 199 -19.37 -13.06 15.37
CA ARG A 199 -20.45 -14.04 15.50
C ARG A 199 -21.20 -13.79 16.81
N GLU A 200 -22.30 -14.51 17.05
CA GLU A 200 -22.97 -14.46 18.35
C GLU A 200 -22.03 -14.90 19.46
N PHE A 201 -22.11 -14.22 20.61
CA PHE A 201 -21.37 -14.60 21.81
C PHE A 201 -21.82 -16.00 22.24
N LYS A 202 -20.88 -16.95 22.23
CA LYS A 202 -21.04 -18.31 22.74
C LYS A 202 -19.84 -18.62 23.60
N LEU A 203 -20.06 -19.04 24.85
CA LEU A 203 -18.99 -19.31 25.83
C LEU A 203 -17.90 -20.24 25.26
N GLU A 204 -18.32 -21.30 24.58
CA GLU A 204 -17.47 -22.30 23.94
C GLU A 204 -16.46 -21.70 22.94
N MET A 205 -16.87 -20.68 22.17
CA MET A 205 -16.00 -20.02 21.18
C MET A 205 -14.99 -19.07 21.82
N VAL A 206 -15.26 -18.64 23.05
CA VAL A 206 -14.42 -17.69 23.78
C VAL A 206 -13.33 -18.44 24.54
N GLU A 207 -13.64 -19.63 25.07
CA GLU A 207 -12.67 -20.53 25.70
C GLU A 207 -11.60 -21.03 24.72
N ASP A 208 -11.97 -21.28 23.46
CA ASP A 208 -11.03 -21.63 22.37
C ASP A 208 -9.96 -20.54 22.11
N CYS A 209 -10.16 -19.32 22.63
CA CYS A 209 -9.25 -18.17 22.46
C CYS A 209 -8.44 -17.84 23.71
N ILE A 210 -8.46 -18.74 24.69
CA ILE A 210 -7.70 -18.61 25.93
C ILE A 210 -6.61 -19.67 25.93
N LEU A 211 -5.36 -19.23 25.90
CA LEU A 211 -4.23 -20.10 26.20
C LEU A 211 -3.93 -19.99 27.69
N LYS A 212 -4.19 -21.07 28.43
CA LYS A 212 -3.83 -21.16 29.84
C LYS A 212 -2.39 -21.61 30.02
N SER A 213 -1.78 -21.19 31.11
CA SER A 213 -0.43 -21.50 31.57
C SER A 213 -0.40 -21.57 33.10
N ASN A 214 0.69 -22.11 33.64
CA ASN A 214 0.85 -22.38 35.07
C ASN A 214 1.34 -21.18 35.89
N ASN A 215 1.63 -20.02 35.29
CA ASN A 215 2.35 -18.92 35.95
C ASN A 215 1.45 -17.74 36.41
N GLY A 216 0.14 -17.84 36.18
CA GLY A 216 -0.89 -16.95 36.75
C GLY A 216 -0.91 -15.49 36.26
N ARG A 217 0.01 -15.08 35.38
CA ARG A 217 0.02 -13.72 34.78
C ARG A 217 -0.81 -13.70 33.51
N ARG A 218 -1.82 -12.84 33.41
CA ARG A 218 -2.69 -12.77 32.23
C ARG A 218 -2.36 -11.60 31.31
N LEU A 219 -2.50 -11.87 30.01
CA LEU A 219 -2.30 -10.93 28.92
C LEU A 219 -3.54 -10.92 28.01
N LEU A 220 -4.29 -9.83 28.05
CA LEU A 220 -5.44 -9.62 27.17
C LEU A 220 -5.01 -8.79 25.95
N VAL A 221 -5.16 -9.34 24.76
CA VAL A 221 -4.91 -8.63 23.50
C VAL A 221 -6.21 -8.40 22.77
N ILE A 222 -6.53 -7.13 22.52
CA ILE A 222 -7.72 -6.70 21.80
C ILE A 222 -7.29 -6.01 20.52
N GLY A 223 -7.82 -6.44 19.38
CA GLY A 223 -7.50 -5.75 18.13
C GLY A 223 -8.42 -6.04 16.95
N ASP A 224 -8.05 -5.47 15.82
CA ASP A 224 -8.73 -5.70 14.54
C ASP A 224 -8.07 -6.83 13.73
N SER A 225 -8.39 -6.95 12.44
CA SER A 225 -7.79 -7.96 11.55
C SER A 225 -6.26 -7.93 11.49
N GLN A 226 -5.63 -6.80 11.85
CA GLN A 226 -4.18 -6.65 11.89
C GLN A 226 -3.59 -7.35 13.10
N SER A 227 -4.25 -7.41 14.26
CA SER A 227 -3.68 -8.00 15.49
C SER A 227 -3.28 -9.47 15.34
N ARG A 228 -3.70 -10.14 14.25
CA ARG A 228 -3.22 -11.46 13.83
C ARG A 228 -1.68 -11.55 13.76
N HIS A 229 -0.97 -10.47 13.43
CA HIS A 229 0.50 -10.50 13.38
C HIS A 229 1.15 -10.69 14.75
N LEU A 230 0.43 -10.43 15.86
CA LEU A 230 0.94 -10.62 17.22
C LEU A 230 0.88 -12.09 17.67
N ARG A 231 0.16 -12.96 16.96
CA ARG A 231 -0.06 -14.35 17.39
C ARG A 231 1.23 -15.13 17.70
N PRO A 232 2.28 -15.12 16.85
CA PRO A 232 3.49 -15.87 17.15
C PRO A 232 4.21 -15.35 18.40
N LEU A 233 4.16 -14.03 18.63
CA LEU A 233 4.71 -13.42 19.84
C LEU A 233 3.93 -13.87 21.08
N LEU A 234 2.60 -13.89 20.99
CA LEU A 234 1.74 -14.32 22.09
C LEU A 234 2.01 -15.78 22.44
N GLU A 235 2.02 -16.70 21.48
CA GLU A 235 2.32 -18.10 21.77
C GLU A 235 3.73 -18.29 22.37
N MET A 236 4.73 -17.52 21.91
CA MET A 236 6.05 -17.52 22.57
C MET A 236 5.98 -17.05 24.02
N LEU A 237 5.21 -16.01 24.35
CA LEU A 237 5.03 -15.55 25.73
C LEU A 237 4.30 -16.59 26.60
N ASN A 238 3.39 -17.36 26.03
CA ASN A 238 2.74 -18.47 26.72
C ASN A 238 3.73 -19.62 26.98
N GLU A 239 4.56 -19.98 26.00
CA GLU A 239 5.49 -21.12 26.12
C GLU A 239 6.74 -20.81 26.96
N VAL A 240 7.32 -19.61 26.81
CA VAL A 240 8.59 -19.24 27.45
C VAL A 240 8.37 -18.62 28.83
N ASP A 241 7.49 -17.62 28.91
CA ASP A 241 7.29 -16.83 30.12
C ASP A 241 6.07 -17.31 30.94
N GLY A 242 5.24 -18.17 30.35
CA GLY A 242 4.11 -18.77 31.00
C GLY A 242 2.91 -17.83 31.18
N PHE A 243 2.70 -16.84 30.30
CA PHE A 243 1.52 -15.99 30.35
C PHE A 243 0.24 -16.73 29.94
N ASP A 244 -0.84 -16.47 30.66
CA ASP A 244 -2.21 -16.77 30.23
C ASP A 244 -2.62 -15.74 29.17
N ILE A 245 -3.04 -16.18 27.99
CA ILE A 245 -3.32 -15.27 26.87
C ILE A 245 -4.78 -15.31 26.52
N LEU A 246 -5.41 -14.15 26.57
CA LEU A 246 -6.77 -13.91 26.11
C LEU A 246 -6.69 -13.10 24.82
N PHE A 247 -7.04 -13.69 23.68
CA PHE A 247 -6.92 -13.02 22.38
C PHE A 247 -8.29 -12.71 21.78
N TYR A 248 -8.66 -11.44 21.73
CA TYR A 248 -9.86 -10.94 21.07
C TYR A 248 -9.53 -10.21 19.77
N LYS A 249 -10.12 -10.68 18.66
CA LYS A 249 -9.89 -10.13 17.32
C LYS A 249 -11.19 -9.87 16.58
N SER A 250 -11.40 -8.62 16.20
CA SER A 250 -12.49 -8.20 15.30
C SER A 250 -12.02 -8.18 13.84
N SER A 251 -12.62 -8.98 12.94
CA SER A 251 -12.18 -9.00 11.54
C SER A 251 -12.77 -7.85 10.73
N GLY A 252 -11.91 -6.98 10.19
CA GLY A 252 -12.30 -5.95 9.21
C GLY A 252 -12.98 -4.73 9.82
N THR A 253 -13.05 -4.65 11.15
CA THR A 253 -13.62 -3.53 11.91
C THR A 253 -12.72 -3.20 13.10
N ASN A 254 -12.63 -1.92 13.44
CA ASN A 254 -11.90 -1.50 14.64
C ASN A 254 -12.62 -1.97 15.90
N PHE A 255 -11.91 -2.04 17.02
CA PHE A 255 -12.53 -2.28 18.32
C PHE A 255 -12.71 -0.97 19.12
N PRO A 256 -13.91 -0.74 19.68
CA PRO A 256 -15.18 -1.39 19.35
C PRO A 256 -15.66 -0.97 17.94
N SER A 257 -16.54 -1.77 17.35
CA SER A 257 -16.97 -1.56 15.97
C SER A 257 -17.60 -0.19 15.77
N LEU A 258 -17.13 0.56 14.76
CA LEU A 258 -17.70 1.85 14.32
C LEU A 258 -18.46 1.69 13.00
N THR A 259 -19.53 2.49 12.84
CA THR A 259 -20.49 2.44 11.71
C THR A 259 -19.82 2.75 10.36
N GLU A 260 -18.65 3.40 10.34
CA GLU A 260 -17.95 3.81 9.11
C GLU A 260 -17.05 2.71 8.52
N THR A 261 -17.03 1.51 9.10
CA THR A 261 -16.11 0.45 8.66
C THR A 261 -16.58 -0.21 7.35
N ARG A 262 -16.11 0.33 6.21
CA ARG A 262 -16.01 -0.15 4.79
C ARG A 262 -17.08 -1.08 4.15
N ARG A 263 -17.93 -1.77 4.89
CA ARG A 263 -19.00 -2.69 4.45
C ARG A 263 -20.39 -2.35 5.01
N THR A 264 -20.50 -1.30 5.82
CA THR A 264 -21.73 -0.91 6.54
C THR A 264 -22.55 0.19 5.87
N ASN A 265 -22.10 0.77 4.75
CA ASN A 265 -22.87 1.79 4.01
C ASN A 265 -24.26 1.31 3.55
N ASN A 266 -24.52 -0.01 3.56
CA ASN A 266 -25.81 -0.63 3.20
C ASN A 266 -26.55 -1.28 4.39
N LYS A 267 -26.11 -1.09 5.64
CA LYS A 267 -26.74 -1.74 6.81
C LYS A 267 -27.56 -0.76 7.64
N SER A 268 -28.66 -1.24 8.20
CA SER A 268 -29.53 -0.44 9.05
C SER A 268 -28.82 0.01 10.34
N PRO A 269 -29.22 1.13 10.97
CA PRO A 269 -28.70 1.53 12.29
C PRO A 269 -28.86 0.45 13.38
N ASP A 270 -29.84 -0.44 13.24
CA ASP A 270 -30.11 -1.51 14.21
C ASP A 270 -29.14 -2.69 14.05
N ASP A 271 -28.69 -2.99 12.83
CA ASP A 271 -27.62 -3.96 12.60
C ASP A 271 -26.30 -3.51 13.25
N PHE A 272 -26.03 -2.20 13.22
CA PHE A 272 -24.89 -1.62 13.90
C PHE A 272 -25.00 -1.80 15.42
N ARG A 273 -26.14 -1.44 16.02
CA ARG A 273 -26.36 -1.61 17.47
C ARG A 273 -26.20 -3.06 17.91
N LYS A 274 -26.71 -4.01 17.12
CA LYS A 274 -26.54 -5.45 17.37
C LYS A 274 -25.07 -5.87 17.33
N HIS A 275 -24.28 -5.39 16.37
CA HIS A 275 -22.87 -5.74 16.25
C HIS A 275 -21.99 -5.05 17.31
N TYR A 276 -22.32 -3.82 17.66
CA TYR A 276 -21.69 -3.07 18.75
C TYR A 276 -21.92 -3.76 20.10
N LYS A 277 -23.17 -4.11 20.41
CA LYS A 277 -23.53 -4.84 21.64
C LYS A 277 -22.77 -6.17 21.74
N LYS A 278 -22.76 -6.97 20.66
CA LYS A 278 -21.97 -8.22 20.61
C LYS A 278 -20.49 -7.99 20.93
N THR A 279 -19.91 -6.92 20.40
CA THR A 279 -18.49 -6.59 20.62
C THR A 279 -18.24 -6.21 22.09
N LEU A 280 -19.18 -5.53 22.73
CA LEU A 280 -19.13 -5.20 24.16
C LEU A 280 -19.30 -6.45 25.04
N ASP A 281 -20.24 -7.33 24.74
CA ASP A 281 -20.47 -8.54 25.55
C ASP A 281 -19.20 -9.43 25.61
N HIS A 282 -18.48 -9.55 24.49
CA HIS A 282 -17.18 -10.24 24.47
C HIS A 282 -16.13 -9.50 25.33
N PHE A 283 -16.06 -8.18 25.21
CA PHE A 283 -15.12 -7.38 25.99
C PHE A 283 -15.39 -7.48 27.49
N ASP A 284 -16.64 -7.34 27.91
CA ASP A 284 -17.03 -7.42 29.32
C ASP A 284 -16.68 -8.79 29.90
N TYR A 285 -16.83 -9.87 29.12
CA TYR A 285 -16.40 -11.21 29.54
C TYR A 285 -14.88 -11.35 29.69
N TYR A 286 -14.09 -10.85 28.74
CA TYR A 286 -12.62 -10.87 28.85
C TYR A 286 -12.12 -9.94 29.96
N PHE A 287 -12.78 -8.79 30.15
CA PHE A 287 -12.42 -7.81 31.15
C PHE A 287 -12.78 -8.26 32.58
N ALA A 288 -13.88 -8.99 32.75
CA ALA A 288 -14.25 -9.59 34.02
C ALA A 288 -13.21 -10.60 34.53
N GLN A 289 -12.48 -11.25 33.63
CA GLN A 289 -11.40 -12.20 33.96
C GLN A 289 -10.07 -11.52 34.32
N LEU A 290 -9.95 -10.20 34.16
CA LEU A 290 -8.71 -9.48 34.48
C LEU A 290 -8.66 -9.10 35.96
N GLU A 291 -7.50 -9.35 36.56
CA GLU A 291 -7.13 -8.99 37.92
C GLU A 291 -6.10 -7.85 37.95
N LYS A 292 -5.89 -7.28 39.13
CA LYS A 292 -4.96 -6.15 39.30
C LYS A 292 -3.53 -6.64 39.14
N GLY A 293 -2.86 -6.21 38.07
CA GLY A 293 -1.51 -6.66 37.70
C GLY A 293 -1.44 -7.31 36.31
N ASP A 294 -2.58 -7.62 35.70
CA ASP A 294 -2.66 -8.14 34.34
C ASP A 294 -2.37 -7.07 33.28
N ILE A 295 -1.88 -7.51 32.13
CA ILE A 295 -1.46 -6.63 31.04
C ILE A 295 -2.51 -6.65 29.93
N MET A 296 -2.88 -5.47 29.42
CA MET A 296 -3.79 -5.33 28.29
C MET A 296 -3.10 -4.65 27.10
N ILE A 297 -3.11 -5.31 25.94
CA ILE A 297 -2.59 -4.79 24.67
C ILE A 297 -3.75 -4.41 23.76
N LEU A 298 -3.75 -3.17 23.29
CA LEU A 298 -4.73 -2.64 22.34
C LEU A 298 -4.08 -2.47 20.96
N SER A 299 -4.50 -3.27 19.98
CA SER A 299 -3.96 -3.32 18.62
C SER A 299 -5.06 -3.00 17.60
N SER A 300 -5.47 -1.74 17.55
CA SER A 300 -6.45 -1.25 16.55
C SER A 300 -6.19 0.21 16.17
N ARG A 301 -6.81 0.67 15.08
CA ARG A 301 -6.74 2.06 14.61
C ARG A 301 -7.61 2.98 15.44
N TYR A 302 -7.09 3.42 16.59
CA TYR A 302 -7.80 4.32 17.49
C TYR A 302 -7.80 5.80 17.07
N GLU A 303 -7.11 6.19 15.99
CA GLU A 303 -7.18 7.53 15.42
C GLU A 303 -8.61 7.98 15.08
N LEU A 304 -9.50 7.02 14.79
CA LEU A 304 -10.91 7.30 14.52
C LEU A 304 -11.69 7.68 15.80
N ARG A 305 -11.14 7.44 16.99
CA ARG A 305 -11.79 7.71 18.27
C ARG A 305 -11.09 8.77 19.11
N TRP A 306 -9.76 8.72 19.17
CA TRP A 306 -8.93 9.68 19.93
C TRP A 306 -8.14 10.64 19.04
N GLY A 307 -8.24 10.50 17.71
CA GLY A 307 -7.66 11.45 16.77
C GLY A 307 -8.56 12.65 16.50
N LYS A 308 -8.04 13.63 15.76
CA LYS A 308 -8.76 14.87 15.42
C LYS A 308 -9.86 14.70 14.34
N ARG A 309 -10.24 13.46 13.98
CA ARG A 309 -11.27 13.22 12.98
C ARG A 309 -12.66 13.31 13.64
N PRO A 310 -13.62 14.04 13.07
CA PRO A 310 -14.94 14.16 13.65
C PRO A 310 -15.67 12.82 13.62
N ILE A 311 -16.04 12.33 14.80
CA ILE A 311 -16.92 11.16 14.96
C ILE A 311 -18.35 11.58 14.54
N PRO A 312 -19.04 10.85 13.65
CA PRO A 312 -20.43 11.12 13.29
C PRO A 312 -21.33 11.24 14.53
N GLN A 313 -22.32 12.15 14.49
CA GLN A 313 -23.16 12.46 15.65
C GLN A 313 -23.86 11.23 16.25
N GLN A 314 -24.30 10.29 15.41
CA GLN A 314 -24.89 9.02 15.83
C GLN A 314 -23.97 8.18 16.74
N GLN A 315 -22.65 8.31 16.63
CA GLN A 315 -21.65 7.58 17.43
C GLN A 315 -21.23 8.32 18.70
N ARG A 316 -21.54 9.62 18.84
CA ARG A 316 -21.24 10.38 20.08
C ARG A 316 -22.14 9.96 21.24
N ASP A 317 -23.40 9.63 20.94
CA ASP A 317 -24.37 9.20 21.96
C ASP A 317 -24.16 7.75 22.40
N MET A 318 -23.37 6.97 21.66
CA MET A 318 -22.89 5.63 22.05
C MET A 318 -21.51 5.68 22.72
N SER A 319 -21.09 6.87 23.16
CA SER A 319 -19.91 7.04 23.99
C SER A 319 -19.95 6.09 25.18
N PHE A 320 -18.79 5.54 25.55
CA PHE A 320 -18.67 4.68 26.72
C PHE A 320 -19.22 5.47 27.93
N HIS A 321 -20.43 5.14 28.39
CA HIS A 321 -20.95 5.66 29.65
C HIS A 321 -20.11 5.18 30.85
N THR A 322 -19.25 4.19 30.64
CA THR A 322 -18.15 3.89 31.53
C THR A 322 -16.97 4.77 31.14
N THR A 323 -16.79 5.87 31.85
CA THR A 323 -15.46 6.35 32.19
C THR A 323 -14.60 5.11 32.41
N MET A 324 -13.61 4.89 31.55
CA MET A 324 -12.63 3.84 31.69
C MET A 324 -11.78 4.23 32.91
N GLN A 325 -12.36 4.13 34.11
CA GLN A 325 -11.62 4.09 35.34
C GLN A 325 -10.91 2.74 35.31
N ILE A 326 -9.74 2.75 34.69
CA ILE A 326 -8.71 1.71 34.84
C ILE A 326 -8.17 1.86 36.27
N THR A 327 -9.05 1.61 37.24
CA THR A 327 -8.77 1.56 38.67
C THR A 327 -9.82 0.64 39.27
N LYS A 328 -9.59 -0.67 39.18
CA LYS A 328 -10.05 -1.56 40.25
C LYS A 328 -9.29 -1.11 41.50
N SER A 329 -10.02 -0.57 42.47
CA SER A 329 -9.53 -0.23 43.81
C SER A 329 -8.75 -1.40 44.40
#